data_AF-A0A661S9J4-F1
#
_entry.id   AF-A0A661S9J4-F1
#
_cell.length_a   1.000
_cell.length_b   1.000
_cell.length_c   1.000
_cell.angle_alpha   90.00
_cell.angle_beta   90.00
_cell.angle_gamma   90.00
#
_symmetry.space_group_name_H-M   'P 1'
#
loop_
_entity.id
_entity.type
_entity.pdbx_description
1 polymer ?
#
loop_
_entity_poly.entity_id
_entity_poly.type
_entity_poly.pdbx_seq_one_letter_code
_entity_poly.pdbx_strand_id
1 'polypeptide(L)'
;MFLAIATLAVYGQVVNHEFVDFDDELYVTDNSYLKTGTSSEIILWICNFTNKQGAYWQPLTWLSHALDYHLYGLNSGMHHLTSL
;
A
#
# COMPACT_ATOMS: atom_id res chain seq x y z
N MET A 1 -1.24 28.64 11.84
CA MET A 1 -2.38 27.74 12.13
C MET A 1 -3.35 27.64 10.95
N PHE A 2 -3.84 28.76 10.40
CA PHE A 2 -4.75 28.75 9.23
C PHE A 2 -4.26 27.90 8.06
N LEU A 3 -2.99 28.04 7.67
CA LEU A 3 -2.38 27.25 6.59
C LEU A 3 -2.47 25.73 6.84
N ALA A 4 -2.08 25.28 8.03
CA ALA A 4 -2.11 23.85 8.36
C ALA A 4 -3.53 23.27 8.32
N ILE A 5 -4.52 24.02 8.81
CA ILE A 5 -5.93 23.63 8.76
C ILE A 5 -6.42 23.55 7.30
N ALA A 6 -6.07 24.54 6.48
CA ALA A 6 -6.42 24.53 5.06
C ALA A 6 -5.79 23.33 4.33
N THR A 7 -4.51 23.02 4.61
CA THR A 7 -3.85 21.83 4.06
C THR A 7 -4.56 20.55 4.48
N LEU A 8 -4.83 20.36 5.78
CA LEU A 8 -5.52 19.16 6.27
C LEU A 8 -6.94 19.02 5.71
N ALA A 9 -7.66 20.13 5.52
CA ALA A 9 -9.01 20.11 4.95
C ALA A 9 -9.03 19.70 3.46
N VAL A 10 -7.97 20.01 2.71
CA VAL A 10 -7.83 19.61 1.30
C VAL A 10 -7.35 18.17 1.21
N TYR A 11 -6.26 17.80 1.90
CA TYR A 11 -5.68 16.46 1.82
C TYR A 11 -6.51 15.39 2.55
N GLY A 12 -7.27 15.77 3.59
CA GLY A 12 -8.16 14.84 4.30
C GLY A 12 -9.27 14.23 3.42
N GLN A 13 -9.54 14.81 2.25
CA GLN A 13 -10.52 14.27 1.30
C GLN A 13 -10.06 12.96 0.65
N VAL A 14 -8.74 12.73 0.58
CA VAL A 14 -8.11 11.56 -0.09
C VAL A 14 -8.57 10.24 0.52
N VAL A 15 -8.96 10.23 1.79
CA VAL A 15 -9.53 9.05 2.48
C VAL A 15 -10.80 8.52 1.80
N ASN A 16 -11.52 9.35 1.04
CA ASN A 16 -12.73 8.94 0.33
C ASN A 16 -12.48 8.61 -1.15
N HIS A 17 -11.22 8.66 -1.61
CA HIS A 17 -10.87 8.29 -2.99
C HIS A 17 -10.65 6.78 -3.11
N GLU A 18 -10.93 6.25 -4.30
CA GLU A 18 -10.69 4.86 -4.67
C GLU A 18 -9.24 4.66 -5.14
N PHE A 19 -8.83 3.39 -5.27
CA PHE A 19 -7.59 3.04 -5.94
C PHE A 19 -7.64 3.46 -7.43
N VAL A 20 -6.48 3.74 -7.99
CA VAL A 20 -6.30 4.17 -9.39
C VAL A 20 -5.40 3.22 -10.17
N ASP A 21 -5.62 3.15 -11.47
CA ASP A 21 -4.82 2.35 -12.41
C ASP A 21 -3.48 3.05 -12.71
N PHE A 22 -2.54 2.95 -11.77
CA PHE A 22 -1.17 3.40 -11.95
C PHE A 22 -0.17 2.48 -11.25
N ASP A 23 -0.17 2.48 -9.91
CA ASP A 23 0.71 1.66 -9.09
C ASP A 23 -0.06 0.83 -8.05
N ASP A 24 -1.31 1.17 -7.75
CA ASP A 24 -2.15 0.41 -6.82
C ASP A 24 -2.33 -1.05 -7.23
N GLU A 25 -2.42 -1.33 -8.53
CA GLU A 25 -2.48 -2.71 -9.05
C GLU A 25 -1.26 -3.52 -8.64
N LEU A 26 -0.08 -2.93 -8.81
CA LEU A 26 1.19 -3.58 -8.47
C LEU A 26 1.33 -3.79 -6.95
N TYR A 27 0.99 -2.78 -6.16
CA TYR A 27 1.27 -2.79 -4.72
C TYR A 27 0.18 -3.44 -3.88
N VAL A 28 -1.09 -3.35 -4.30
CA VAL A 28 -2.23 -3.71 -3.44
C VAL A 28 -3.27 -4.54 -4.19
N THR A 29 -3.88 -4.00 -5.25
CA THR A 29 -5.12 -4.53 -5.80
C THR A 29 -4.93 -5.72 -6.73
N ASP A 30 -3.76 -5.94 -7.33
CA ASP A 30 -3.42 -7.13 -8.13
C ASP A 30 -2.21 -7.92 -7.61
N ASN A 31 -1.80 -7.69 -6.36
CA ASN A 31 -0.70 -8.42 -5.76
C ASN A 31 -1.16 -9.80 -5.24
N SER A 32 -0.86 -10.86 -5.99
CA SER A 32 -1.23 -12.24 -5.64
C SER A 32 -0.60 -12.72 -4.32
N TYR A 33 0.60 -12.26 -3.96
CA TYR A 33 1.24 -12.62 -2.70
C TYR A 33 0.45 -12.09 -1.51
N LEU A 34 -0.11 -10.88 -1.60
CA LEU A 34 -0.95 -10.31 -0.54
C LEU A 34 -2.31 -11.01 -0.44
N LYS A 35 -2.91 -11.36 -1.58
CA LYS A 35 -4.25 -11.97 -1.62
C LYS A 35 -4.27 -13.42 -1.15
N THR A 36 -3.26 -14.21 -1.51
CA THR A 36 -3.29 -15.68 -1.33
C THR A 36 -2.10 -16.26 -0.57
N GLY A 37 -1.06 -15.47 -0.32
CA GLY A 37 0.14 -15.94 0.36
C GLY A 37 -0.05 -16.11 1.87
N THR A 38 0.62 -17.12 2.42
CA THR A 38 0.82 -17.25 3.87
C THR A 38 1.85 -16.22 4.35
N SER A 39 1.85 -15.88 5.65
CA SER A 39 2.82 -14.92 6.22
C SER A 39 4.28 -15.30 5.91
N SER A 40 4.62 -16.58 5.92
CA SER A 40 5.96 -17.08 5.57
C SER A 40 6.29 -16.89 4.09
N GLU A 41 5.35 -17.14 3.19
CA GLU A 41 5.56 -16.96 1.74
C GLU A 41 5.73 -15.49 1.39
N ILE A 42 4.95 -14.61 2.02
CA ILE A 42 5.06 -13.15 1.87
C ILE A 42 6.46 -12.70 2.32
N ILE A 43 6.93 -13.11 3.50
CA ILE A 43 8.25 -12.72 4.01
C ILE A 43 9.38 -13.22 3.09
N LEU A 44 9.30 -14.46 2.62
CA LEU A 44 10.29 -15.01 1.68
C LEU A 44 10.31 -14.24 0.34
N TRP A 45 9.14 -13.87 -0.17
CA TRP A 45 9.00 -13.08 -1.39
C TRP A 45 9.55 -11.66 -1.22
N ILE A 46 9.26 -10.99 -0.10
CA ILE A 46 9.77 -9.65 0.24
C ILE A 46 11.31 -9.65 0.27
N CYS A 47 11.91 -10.65 0.92
CA CYS A 47 13.36 -10.77 1.08
C CYS A 47 14.09 -11.27 -0.17
N ASN A 48 13.38 -11.63 -1.24
CA ASN A 48 13.99 -12.12 -2.46
C ASN A 48 14.56 -10.97 -3.31
N PHE A 49 15.89 -10.85 -3.36
CA PHE A 49 16.60 -9.86 -4.18
C PHE A 49 16.41 -10.02 -5.70
N THR A 50 15.92 -11.18 -6.14
CA THR A 50 15.61 -11.46 -7.56
C THR A 50 14.15 -11.17 -7.91
N ASN A 51 13.35 -10.72 -6.94
CA ASN A 51 11.98 -10.32 -7.16
C ASN A 51 11.93 -9.21 -8.23
N LYS A 52 11.05 -9.40 -9.22
CA LYS A 52 10.85 -8.48 -10.35
C LYS A 52 9.49 -7.77 -10.30
N GLN A 53 8.72 -7.90 -9.21
CA GLN A 53 7.58 -7.02 -8.99
C GLN A 53 8.11 -5.59 -8.78
N GLY A 54 7.73 -4.68 -9.68
CA GLY A 54 8.19 -3.29 -9.67
C GLY A 54 9.59 -3.08 -10.27
N ALA A 55 10.04 -1.84 -10.21
CA ALA A 55 11.31 -1.42 -10.82
C ALA A 55 12.54 -1.67 -9.91
N TYR A 56 12.33 -1.78 -8.59
CA TYR A 56 13.40 -1.83 -7.60
C TYR A 56 13.13 -2.87 -6.50
N TRP A 57 14.19 -3.37 -5.88
CA TRP A 57 14.07 -4.17 -4.66
C TRP A 57 13.75 -3.26 -3.46
N GLN A 58 12.53 -3.38 -2.93
CA GLN A 58 11.97 -2.48 -1.93
C GLN A 58 11.31 -3.25 -0.76
N PRO A 59 12.08 -4.04 0.02
CA PRO A 59 11.50 -4.98 0.97
C PRO A 59 10.65 -4.31 2.07
N LEU A 60 11.04 -3.12 2.53
CA LEU A 60 10.28 -2.40 3.55
C LEU A 60 8.96 -1.83 3.00
N THR A 61 8.95 -1.39 1.74
CA THR A 61 7.72 -0.93 1.06
C THR A 61 6.73 -2.08 0.93
N TRP A 62 7.20 -3.25 0.47
CA TRP A 62 6.36 -4.44 0.37
C TRP A 62 5.83 -4.92 1.72
N LEU A 63 6.66 -4.83 2.78
CA LEU A 63 6.22 -5.15 4.13
C LEU A 63 5.14 -4.19 4.63
N SER A 64 5.27 -2.89 4.35
CA SER A 64 4.25 -1.88 4.69
C SER A 64 2.92 -2.21 4.01
N HIS A 65 2.92 -2.41 2.69
CA HIS A 65 1.71 -2.78 1.95
C HIS A 65 1.10 -4.10 2.43
N ALA A 66 1.93 -5.09 2.76
CA ALA A 66 1.45 -6.35 3.31
C ALA A 66 0.77 -6.16 4.68
N LEU A 67 1.30 -5.28 5.51
CA LEU A 67 0.72 -4.96 6.81
C LEU A 67 -0.60 -4.19 6.65
N ASP A 68 -0.62 -3.15 5.81
CA ASP A 68 -1.84 -2.38 5.51
C ASP A 68 -2.93 -3.27 4.93
N TYR A 69 -2.59 -4.18 4.01
CA TYR A 69 -3.52 -5.16 3.47
C TYR A 69 -4.03 -6.12 4.54
N HIS A 70 -3.18 -6.59 5.46
CA HIS A 70 -3.61 -7.48 6.55
C HIS A 70 -4.55 -6.79 7.55
N LEU A 71 -4.34 -5.50 7.81
CA LEU A 71 -5.16 -4.71 8.74
C LEU A 71 -6.46 -4.22 8.12
N TYR A 72 -6.43 -3.81 6.85
CA TYR A 72 -7.51 -3.05 6.22
C TYR A 72 -8.12 -3.73 4.99
N GLY A 73 -7.52 -4.82 4.49
CA GLY A 73 -7.92 -5.45 3.22
C GLY A 73 -7.81 -4.46 2.06
N LEU A 74 -8.81 -4.47 1.17
CA LEU A 74 -8.91 -3.56 0.01
C LEU A 74 -9.67 -2.25 0.33
N ASN A 75 -9.47 -1.69 1.52
CA ASN A 75 -10.05 -0.39 1.88
C ASN A 75 -9.12 0.75 1.47
N SER A 76 -9.35 1.33 0.27
CA SER A 76 -8.51 2.41 -0.27
C SER A 76 -8.32 3.58 0.70
N GLY A 77 -9.38 3.99 1.40
CA GLY A 77 -9.31 5.09 2.36
C GLY A 77 -8.34 4.86 3.51
N MET A 78 -8.27 3.64 4.05
CA MET A 78 -7.33 3.31 5.12
C MET A 78 -5.88 3.25 4.61
N HIS A 79 -5.66 2.76 3.39
CA HIS A 79 -4.32 2.76 2.76
C HIS A 79 -3.85 4.20 2.50
N HIS A 80 -4.74 5.08 2.06
CA HIS A 80 -4.46 6.50 1.90
C HIS A 80 -4.14 7.18 3.24
N LEU A 81 -4.83 6.83 4.32
CA LEU A 81 -4.57 7.37 5.66
C LEU A 81 -3.18 7.01 6.20
N THR A 82 -2.70 5.79 5.98
CA THR A 82 -1.34 5.40 6.38
C THR A 82 -0.28 6.19 5.59
N SER A 83 -0.60 6.63 4.38
CA SER A 83 0.33 7.25 3.42
C SER A 83 0.18 8.77 3.25
N LEU A 84 -0.65 9.43 4.07
CA LEU A 84 -1.00 10.86 3.94
C LEU A 84 0.10 11.82 4.40
#